data_AF-A0A2E4S6V6-F1
#
_entry.id   AF-A0A2E4S6V6-F1
#
_cell.length_a   1.000
_cell.length_b   1.000
_cell.length_c   1.000
_cell.angle_alpha   90.00
_cell.angle_beta   90.00
_cell.angle_gamma   90.00
#
_symmetry.space_group_name_H-M   'P 1'
#
loop_
_entity.id
_entity.type
_entity.pdbx_description
1 polymer ?
#
loop_
_entity_poly.entity_id
_entity_poly.type
_entity_poly.pdbx_seq_one_letter_code
_entity_poly.pdbx_strand_id
1 'polypeptide(L)' 'MSYTADLPETGFLRLKSILAPYGPIPVSKSTWWAGVKDGRFPKPKKLGARVTVWRVEDIRDLIENGAS' A
#
# COMPACT_ATOMS: atom_id res chain seq x y z
N MET A 1 18.40 2.50 -11.34
CA MET A 1 18.15 2.42 -9.88
C MET A 1 16.81 1.78 -9.70
N SER A 2 16.79 0.50 -9.36
CA SER A 2 15.57 -0.25 -9.03
C SER A 2 15.00 0.36 -7.74
N TYR A 3 13.84 1.01 -7.82
CA TYR A 3 13.11 1.55 -6.67
C TYR A 3 12.40 0.41 -5.91
N THR A 4 13.13 -0.66 -5.61
CA THR A 4 12.68 -1.65 -4.63
C THR A 4 12.91 -0.99 -3.28
N ALA A 5 11.97 -0.15 -2.86
CA ALA A 5 11.90 0.23 -1.45
C ALA A 5 11.79 -1.09 -0.68
N ASP A 6 12.87 -1.50 -0.01
CA ASP A 6 12.93 -2.76 0.72
C ASP A 6 11.80 -2.79 1.75
N LEU A 7 10.68 -3.39 1.36
CA LEU A 7 9.55 -3.55 2.25
C LEU A 7 9.96 -4.58 3.30
N PRO A 8 9.78 -4.29 4.60
CA PRO A 8 10.13 -5.22 5.66
C PRO A 8 9.39 -6.55 5.50
N GLU A 9 9.98 -7.67 5.93
CA GLU A 9 9.37 -9.01 5.77
C GLU A 9 7.94 -9.12 6.30
N THR A 10 7.64 -8.45 7.41
CA THR A 10 6.32 -8.42 8.03
C THR A 10 6.03 -7.04 8.65
N GLY A 11 4.79 -6.84 9.11
CA GLY A 11 4.39 -5.63 9.84
C GLY A 11 3.46 -4.73 9.05
N PHE A 12 3.62 -3.42 9.22
CA PHE A 12 2.67 -2.42 8.75
C PHE A 12 3.33 -1.25 8.02
N LEU A 13 2.72 -0.85 6.90
CA LEU A 13 3.13 0.29 6.08
C LEU A 13 2.13 1.44 6.20
N ARG A 14 2.66 2.66 6.11
CA ARG A 14 1.86 3.87 5.95
C ARG A 14 1.70 4.18 4.46
N LEU A 15 0.65 4.91 4.11
CA LEU A 15 0.35 5.26 2.72
C LEU A 15 1.54 5.87 1.94
N LYS A 16 2.34 6.73 2.60
CA LYS A 16 3.51 7.37 1.98
C LYS A 16 4.57 6.34 1.54
N SER A 17 4.69 5.21 2.24
CA SER A 17 5.63 4.13 1.92
C SER A 17 5.14 3.20 0.82
N ILE A 18 3.85 3.29 0.45
CA ILE A 18 3.22 2.47 -0.57
C ILE A 18 3.23 3.19 -1.93
N LEU A 19 2.97 4.50 -1.92
CA LEU A 19 2.84 5.31 -3.12
C LEU A 19 4.16 5.94 -3.57
N ALA A 20 4.33 6.10 -4.87
CA ALA A 20 5.42 6.89 -5.44
C ALA A 20 5.43 8.33 -4.89
N PRO A 21 6.61 8.96 -4.72
CA PRO A 21 7.92 8.50 -5.18
C PRO A 21 8.68 7.57 -4.21
N TYR A 22 8.16 7.36 -2.99
CA TYR A 22 8.89 6.61 -1.95
C TYR A 22 8.53 5.13 -1.92
N GLY A 23 7.34 4.78 -2.39
CA GLY A 23 6.84 3.42 -2.44
C GLY A 23 6.74 2.87 -3.87
N PRO A 24 6.52 1.55 -4.00
CA PRO A 24 6.59 0.84 -5.27
C PRO A 24 5.40 1.10 -6.20
N ILE A 25 4.27 1.64 -5.71
CA ILE A 25 3.04 1.75 -6.49
C ILE A 25 2.93 3.16 -7.09
N PRO A 26 3.00 3.33 -8.43
CA PRO A 26 3.04 4.64 -9.08
C PRO A 26 1.63 5.22 -9.29
N VAL A 27 0.84 5.34 -8.22
CA VAL A 27 -0.49 5.95 -8.26
C VAL A 27 -0.63 7.09 -7.27
N SER A 28 -1.54 8.02 -7.58
CA SER A 28 -1.85 9.13 -6.68
C SER A 28 -2.62 8.65 -5.44
N LYS A 29 -2.57 9.46 -4.38
CA LYS A 29 -3.36 9.22 -3.17
C LYS A 29 -4.85 9.08 -3.45
N SER A 30 -5.43 9.91 -4.31
CA SER A 30 -6.86 9.84 -4.65
C SER A 30 -7.20 8.55 -5.39
N THR A 31 -6.36 8.15 -6.36
CA THR A 31 -6.50 6.86 -7.06
C THR A 31 -6.46 5.69 -6.07
N TRP A 32 -5.55 5.73 -5.11
CA TRP A 32 -5.46 4.71 -4.06
C TRP A 32 -6.76 4.61 -3.24
N TRP A 33 -7.29 5.73 -2.74
CA TRP A 33 -8.53 5.69 -1.96
C TRP A 33 -9.75 5.26 -2.77
N ALA A 34 -9.82 5.64 -4.05
CA ALA A 34 -10.86 5.16 -4.96
C ALA A 34 -10.75 3.64 -5.15
N GLY A 35 -9.56 3.12 -5.45
CA GLY A 35 -9.35 1.67 -5.60
C GLY A 35 -9.62 0.89 -4.31
N VAL A 36 -9.31 1.44 -3.14
CA VAL A 36 -9.68 0.84 -1.85
C VAL A 36 -11.21 0.77 -1.69
N LYS A 37 -11.93 1.83 -2.08
CA LYS A 37 -13.39 1.87 -2.04
C LYS A 37 -14.01 0.86 -3.01
N ASP A 38 -13.43 0.75 -4.21
CA ASP A 38 -13.87 -0.15 -5.27
C ASP A 38 -13.49 -1.62 -4.99
N GLY A 39 -12.65 -1.89 -3.99
CA GLY A 39 -12.17 -3.23 -3.64
C GLY A 39 -10.94 -3.70 -4.42
N ARG A 40 -10.40 -2.86 -5.30
CA ARG A 40 -9.21 -3.15 -6.14
C ARG A 40 -7.89 -3.12 -5.35
N PHE A 41 -7.85 -2.36 -4.26
CA PHE A 41 -6.68 -2.25 -3.38
C PHE A 41 -6.98 -2.74 -1.96
N PRO A 42 -5.95 -3.18 -1.22
CA PRO A 42 -6.15 -3.71 0.12
C PRO A 42 -6.80 -2.73 1.08
N LYS A 43 -7.69 -3.25 1.92
CA LYS A 43 -8.44 -2.44 2.88
C LYS A 43 -7.52 -1.89 3.98
N PRO A 44 -7.66 -0.60 4.35
CA PRO A 44 -6.89 0.00 5.43
C PRO A 44 -7.22 -0.63 6.79
N LYS A 45 -6.22 -0.80 7.63
CA LYS A 45 -6.36 -1.20 9.03
C LYS A 45 -6.06 0.00 9.94
N LYS A 46 -6.77 0.10 11.06
CA LYS A 46 -6.54 1.15 12.07
C LYS A 46 -5.62 0.61 13.16
N LEU A 47 -4.46 1.25 13.34
CA LEU A 47 -3.54 0.94 14.45
C LEU A 47 -3.82 1.83 15.67
N GLY A 48 -4.50 2.96 15.47
CA GLY A 48 -4.94 3.87 16.52
C GLY A 48 -5.88 4.93 15.96
N ALA A 49 -6.34 5.86 16.80
CA ALA A 49 -7.36 6.85 16.46
C ALA A 49 -7.08 7.65 15.17
N ARG A 50 -5.80 7.95 14.90
CA ARG A 50 -5.36 8.73 13.72
C ARG A 50 -4.37 7.99 12.83
N VAL A 51 -4.18 6.69 13.05
CA VAL A 51 -3.15 5.90 12.35
C VAL A 51 -3.80 4.83 11.50
N THR A 52 -3.74 5.04 10.19
CA THR A 52 -4.13 4.06 9.18
C THR A 52 -2.89 3.39 8.59
N VAL A 53 -2.92 2.07 8.50
CA VAL A 53 -1.83 1.23 8.00
C VAL A 53 -2.36 0.13 7.08
N TRP A 54 -1.45 -0.46 6.30
CA TRP A 54 -1.68 -1.65 5.50
C TRP A 54 -0.64 -2.70 5.89
N ARG A 55 -0.99 -3.99 5.79
CA ARG A 55 0.01 -5.02 6.05
C ARG A 55 0.98 -5.11 4.88
N VAL A 56 2.22 -5.48 5.16
CA VAL A 56 3.20 -5.67 4.09
C VAL A 56 2.78 -6.81 3.16
N GLU A 57 2.25 -7.91 3.72
CA GLU A 57 1.75 -9.06 2.96
C GLU A 57 0.72 -8.64 1.90
N ASP A 58 -0.32 -7.89 2.29
CA ASP A 58 -1.36 -7.43 1.38
C ASP A 58 -0.80 -6.56 0.22
N ILE A 59 0.25 -5.78 0.49
CA ILE A 59 0.89 -4.91 -0.51
C ILE A 59 1.79 -5.72 -1.43
N ARG A 60 2.48 -6.75 -0.93
CA ARG A 60 3.25 -7.68 -1.77
C ARG A 60 2.32 -8.47 -2.68
N ASP A 61 1.23 -9.01 -2.14
CA ASP A 61 0.24 -9.75 -2.92
C ASP A 61 -0.33 -8.90 -4.05
N LEU A 62 -0.58 -7.60 -3.81
CA LEU A 62 -1.01 -6.65 -4.83
C LEU A 62 0.05 -6.43 -5.92
N ILE A 63 1.34 -6.39 -5.57
CA ILE A 63 2.44 -6.22 -6.53
C ILE A 63 2.61 -7.48 -7.37
N GLU A 64 2.49 -8.66 -6.77
CA GLU A 64 2.69 -9.95 -7.45
C GLU A 64 1.49 -10.34 -8.33
N ASN A 65 0.26 -10.17 -7.82
CA ASN A 65 -0.95 -10.64 -8.50
C ASN A 65 -1.71 -9.52 -9.23
N GLY A 66 -1.32 -8.25 -9.02
CA GLY A 66 -2.00 -7.11 -9.60
C GLY A 66 -3.30 -6.73 -8.87
N ALA A 67 -3.87 -5.59 -9.26
CA ALA A 67 -5.17 -5.16 -8.76
C ALA A 67 -6.28 -5.99 -9.43
N SER A 68 -7.17 -6.56 -8.61
CA SER A 68 -8.38 -7.27 -9.08
C SER A 68 -9.52 -6.31 -9.42
#